data_AF-A0A925I7R5-F1
#
_entry.id   AF-A0A925I7R5-F1
#
_cell.length_a   1.000
_cell.length_b   1.000
_cell.length_c   1.000
_cell.angle_alpha   90.00
_cell.angle_beta   90.00
_cell.angle_gamma   90.00
#
_symmetry.space_group_name_H-M   'P 1'
#
loop_
_entity.id
_entity.type
_entity.pdbx_description
1 polymer ?
#
loop_
_entity_poly.entity_id
_entity_poly.type
_entity_poly.pdbx_seq_one_letter_code
_entity_poly.pdbx_strand_id
1 'polypeptide(L)'
;MWQFEHKAYFFWGFLVLGLMTLYFIFSTLRRKKVLSRLGDYKMIKVLIPNVSSTKRIVKFGLWFIAMVAFIFGICNLQTGQTEMQEEVREGADIMVCLDVSKSMLAEDIQPNRLTRAVLSLEKFIDRLKGDRLGIVVFAGNAYVQLPITTDYGAAKIFLTSISPQMVPIQGTNISDAILKAEESFPPNEEGKSRAIIIITDGEDHEEDAVKMAEEAGE
;
A
#
# COMPACT_ATOMS: atom_id res chain seq x y z
N MET A 1 -11.20 15.24 4.22
CA MET A 1 -10.85 16.68 4.17
C MET A 1 -10.66 17.07 2.70
N TRP A 2 -11.20 18.18 2.22
CA TRP A 2 -11.01 18.63 0.84
C TRP A 2 -9.53 19.00 0.62
N GLN A 3 -8.82 18.24 -0.22
CA GLN A 3 -7.43 18.53 -0.54
C GLN A 3 -7.32 18.98 -2.00
N PHE A 4 -6.66 20.13 -2.21
CA PHE A 4 -6.37 20.66 -3.54
C PHE A 4 -4.90 20.42 -3.85
N GLU A 5 -4.62 19.62 -4.87
CA GLU A 5 -3.26 19.26 -5.32
C GLU A 5 -2.45 20.50 -5.74
N HIS A 6 -3.13 21.51 -6.27
CA HIS A 6 -2.49 22.73 -6.75
C HIS A 6 -3.16 24.00 -6.20
N LYS A 7 -2.88 24.31 -4.93
CA LYS A 7 -3.36 25.52 -4.22
C LYS A 7 -3.08 26.82 -4.99
N ALA A 8 -2.02 26.86 -5.80
CA ALA A 8 -1.68 28.03 -6.60
C ALA A 8 -2.76 28.37 -7.65
N TYR A 9 -3.27 27.38 -8.39
CA TYR A 9 -4.26 27.62 -9.46
C TYR A 9 -5.61 28.13 -8.94
N PHE A 10 -5.94 27.83 -7.69
CA PHE A 10 -7.14 28.37 -7.04
C PHE A 10 -7.08 29.90 -6.92
N PHE A 11 -5.95 30.47 -6.50
CA PHE A 11 -5.77 31.93 -6.40
C PHE A 11 -5.83 32.60 -7.79
N TRP A 12 -5.23 31.98 -8.81
CA TRP A 12 -5.31 32.48 -10.19
C TRP A 12 -6.74 32.42 -10.75
N GLY A 13 -7.52 31.38 -10.40
CA GLY A 13 -8.92 31.26 -10.78
C GLY A 13 -9.80 32.40 -10.23
N PHE A 14 -9.64 32.76 -8.95
CA PHE A 14 -10.33 33.90 -8.36
C PHE A 14 -9.95 35.24 -9.00
N LEU A 15 -8.68 35.40 -9.39
CA LEU A 15 -8.20 36.59 -10.09
C LEU A 15 -8.89 36.73 -11.46
N VAL A 16 -9.00 35.63 -12.22
CA VAL A 16 -9.68 35.62 -13.53
C VAL A 16 -11.17 35.95 -13.39
N LEU A 17 -11.87 35.38 -12.40
CA LEU A 17 -13.27 35.71 -12.12
C LEU A 17 -13.43 37.19 -11.72
N GLY A 18 -12.53 37.71 -10.88
CA GLY A 18 -12.48 39.11 -10.50
C GLY A 18 -12.33 40.05 -11.70
N LEU A 19 -11.36 39.79 -12.59
CA LEU A 19 -11.17 40.58 -13.81
C LEU A 19 -12.39 40.52 -14.74
N MET A 20 -13.05 39.36 -14.86
CA MET A 20 -14.23 39.21 -15.71
C MET A 20 -15.43 40.03 -15.19
N THR A 21 -15.65 40.05 -13.87
CA THR A 21 -16.68 40.89 -13.25
C THR A 21 -16.36 42.37 -13.36
N LEU A 22 -15.11 42.78 -13.14
CA LEU A 22 -14.67 44.17 -13.28
C LEU A 22 -14.85 44.66 -14.72
N TYR A 23 -14.50 43.84 -15.72
CA TYR A 23 -14.72 44.15 -17.12
C TYR A 23 -16.22 44.32 -17.44
N PHE A 24 -17.09 43.48 -16.87
CA PHE A 24 -18.53 43.60 -17.04
C PHE A 24 -19.09 44.88 -16.40
N ILE A 25 -18.67 45.22 -15.18
CA ILE A 25 -19.06 46.47 -14.50
C ILE A 25 -18.54 47.68 -15.29
N PHE A 26 -17.28 47.67 -15.69
CA PHE A 26 -16.68 48.75 -16.46
C PHE A 26 -17.38 48.96 -17.81
N SER A 27 -17.67 47.89 -18.54
CA SER A 27 -18.36 47.96 -19.84
C SER A 27 -19.83 48.39 -19.70
N THR A 28 -20.48 48.18 -18.55
CA THR A 28 -21.83 48.68 -18.29
C THR A 28 -21.82 50.15 -17.86
N LEU A 29 -20.86 50.55 -17.01
CA LEU A 29 -20.68 51.94 -16.57
C LEU A 29 -20.21 52.86 -17.72
N ARG A 30 -19.24 52.43 -18.53
CA ARG A 30 -18.81 53.18 -19.73
C ARG A 30 -19.94 53.34 -20.71
N ARG A 31 -20.74 52.29 -20.94
CA ARG A 31 -21.88 52.36 -21.85
C ARG A 31 -22.92 53.36 -21.35
N LYS A 32 -23.23 53.38 -20.05
CA LYS A 32 -24.12 54.40 -19.45
C LYS A 32 -23.58 55.82 -19.66
N LYS A 33 -22.27 56.04 -19.44
CA LYS A 33 -21.62 57.35 -19.65
C LYS A 33 -21.55 57.78 -21.13
N VAL A 34 -21.35 56.84 -22.05
CA VAL A 34 -21.33 57.14 -23.50
C VAL A 34 -22.74 57.42 -24.01
N LEU A 35 -23.72 56.63 -23.58
CA LEU A 35 -25.13 56.87 -23.90
C LEU A 35 -25.60 58.23 -23.36
N SER A 36 -25.23 58.62 -22.14
CA SER A 36 -25.59 59.93 -21.59
C SER A 36 -24.94 61.12 -22.30
N ARG A 37 -23.90 60.90 -23.12
CA ARG A 37 -23.30 61.95 -23.98
C ARG A 37 -24.00 62.10 -25.32
N LEU A 38 -24.75 61.09 -25.77
CA LEU A 38 -25.45 61.07 -27.05
C LEU A 38 -26.88 61.63 -26.95
N GLY A 39 -27.37 61.90 -25.73
CA GLY A 39 -28.72 62.40 -25.48
C GLY A 39 -29.28 61.91 -24.14
N ASP A 40 -30.50 62.31 -23.82
CA ASP A 40 -31.19 61.87 -22.60
C ASP A 40 -31.44 60.34 -22.66
N TYR A 41 -31.07 59.62 -21.59
CA TYR A 41 -31.08 58.15 -21.56
C TYR A 41 -32.45 57.55 -21.89
N LYS A 42 -33.52 58.30 -21.59
CA LYS A 42 -34.91 57.95 -21.93
C LYS A 42 -35.19 58.03 -23.43
N MET A 43 -34.68 59.04 -24.14
CA MET A 43 -34.87 59.21 -25.59
C MET A 43 -34.07 58.17 -26.40
N ILE A 44 -32.85 57.85 -26.00
CA ILE A 44 -32.02 56.86 -26.73
C ILE A 44 -32.59 55.45 -26.61
N LYS A 45 -33.23 55.10 -25.49
CA LYS A 45 -33.89 53.80 -25.31
C LYS A 45 -35.09 53.62 -26.25
N VAL A 46 -35.74 54.71 -26.67
CA VAL A 46 -36.84 54.71 -27.66
C VAL A 46 -36.30 54.54 -29.08
N LEU A 47 -35.15 55.15 -29.40
CA LEU A 47 -34.49 55.03 -30.71
C LEU A 47 -33.85 53.66 -30.97
N ILE A 48 -33.51 52.90 -29.92
CA ILE A 48 -32.91 51.56 -30.04
C ILE A 48 -33.70 50.55 -29.17
N PRO A 49 -34.92 50.16 -29.57
CA PRO A 49 -35.78 49.29 -28.75
C PRO A 49 -35.26 47.84 -28.63
N ASN A 50 -34.36 47.40 -29.53
CA ASN A 50 -33.90 46.01 -29.61
C ASN A 50 -32.72 45.64 -28.69
N VAL A 51 -32.25 46.54 -27.81
CA VAL A 51 -31.18 46.23 -26.85
C VAL A 51 -31.74 45.65 -25.55
N SER A 52 -31.92 44.33 -25.51
CA SER A 52 -32.31 43.63 -24.28
C SER A 52 -31.15 43.59 -23.27
N SER A 53 -31.28 44.35 -22.19
CA SER A 53 -30.37 44.26 -21.04
C SER A 53 -30.41 42.88 -20.37
N THR A 54 -31.56 42.22 -20.39
CA THR A 54 -31.76 40.88 -19.83
C THR A 54 -30.92 39.83 -20.56
N LYS A 55 -30.93 39.83 -21.91
CA LYS A 55 -30.11 38.89 -22.71
C LYS A 55 -28.62 39.06 -22.42
N ARG A 56 -28.15 40.27 -22.13
CA ARG A 56 -26.75 40.53 -21.77
C ARG A 56 -26.39 39.97 -20.40
N ILE A 57 -27.27 40.12 -19.41
CA ILE A 57 -27.06 39.56 -18.06
C ILE A 57 -27.07 38.03 -18.12
N VAL A 58 -28.00 37.44 -18.86
CA VAL A 58 -28.08 35.97 -19.05
C VAL A 58 -26.82 35.44 -19.75
N LYS A 59 -26.36 36.10 -20.82
CA LYS A 59 -25.10 35.72 -21.49
C LYS A 59 -23.91 35.80 -20.55
N PHE A 60 -23.81 36.85 -19.74
CA PHE A 60 -22.73 36.98 -18.75
C PHE A 60 -22.80 35.89 -17.68
N GLY A 61 -24.00 35.60 -17.16
CA GLY A 61 -24.21 34.52 -16.18
C GLY A 61 -23.80 33.16 -16.72
N LEU A 62 -24.15 32.83 -17.97
CA LEU A 62 -23.73 31.60 -18.63
C LEU A 62 -22.21 31.49 -18.75
N TRP A 63 -21.53 32.56 -19.21
CA TRP A 63 -20.07 32.59 -19.28
C TRP A 63 -19.41 32.48 -17.91
N PHE A 64 -20.00 33.10 -16.88
CA PHE A 64 -19.50 33.04 -15.50
C PHE A 64 -19.59 31.61 -14.94
N ILE A 65 -20.75 30.96 -15.09
CA ILE A 65 -20.94 29.58 -14.64
C ILE A 65 -19.99 28.62 -15.37
N ALA A 66 -19.82 28.79 -16.68
CA ALA A 66 -18.90 27.98 -17.47
C ALA A 66 -17.44 28.15 -16.99
N MET A 67 -17.01 29.38 -16.71
CA MET A 67 -15.68 29.65 -16.18
C MET A 67 -15.47 29.04 -14.79
N VAL A 68 -16.47 29.13 -13.91
CA VAL A 68 -16.42 28.51 -12.58
C VAL A 68 -16.28 26.99 -12.71
N ALA A 69 -17.09 26.34 -13.54
CA ALA A 69 -17.00 24.90 -13.79
C ALA A 69 -15.64 24.48 -14.36
N PHE A 70 -15.07 25.29 -15.26
CA PHE A 70 -13.75 25.06 -15.83
C PHE A 70 -12.63 25.14 -14.79
N ILE A 71 -12.68 26.13 -13.89
CA ILE A 71 -11.72 26.27 -12.78
C ILE A 71 -11.82 25.07 -11.84
N PHE A 72 -13.04 24.62 -11.49
CA PHE A 72 -13.21 23.42 -10.67
C PHE A 72 -12.69 22.15 -11.35
N GLY A 73 -12.83 22.03 -12.67
CA GLY A 73 -12.27 20.93 -13.46
C GLY A 73 -10.73 20.92 -13.45
N ILE A 74 -10.09 22.08 -13.68
CA ILE A 74 -8.62 22.19 -13.64
C ILE A 74 -8.06 22.00 -12.23
N CYS A 75 -8.77 22.45 -11.20
CA CYS A 75 -8.33 22.29 -9.82
C CYS A 75 -8.42 20.84 -9.32
N ASN A 76 -8.92 19.92 -10.14
CA ASN A 76 -9.05 18.49 -9.85
C ASN A 76 -9.63 18.27 -8.43
N LEU A 77 -10.92 18.59 -8.27
CA LEU A 77 -11.63 18.49 -7.00
C LEU A 77 -11.68 17.03 -6.54
N GLN A 78 -10.66 16.59 -5.82
CA GLN A 78 -10.58 15.25 -5.27
C GLN A 78 -11.46 15.18 -4.01
N THR A 79 -12.70 14.70 -4.19
CA THR A 79 -13.57 14.27 -3.10
C THR A 79 -13.32 12.81 -2.80
N GLY A 80 -12.50 12.55 -1.79
CA GLY A 80 -12.16 11.22 -1.35
C GLY A 80 -10.82 11.28 -0.67
N GLN A 81 -10.68 10.61 0.46
CA GLN A 81 -9.38 10.37 1.04
C GLN A 81 -8.57 9.56 0.03
N THR A 82 -7.77 10.23 -0.79
CA THR A 82 -6.48 9.67 -1.18
C THR A 82 -5.57 9.88 0.02
N GLU A 83 -5.93 9.26 1.13
CA GLU A 83 -4.89 8.63 1.92
C GLU A 83 -4.24 7.70 0.91
N MET A 84 -3.09 8.12 0.41
CA MET A 84 -2.06 7.15 0.10
C MET A 84 -1.86 6.43 1.44
N GLN A 85 -2.72 5.46 1.73
CA GLN A 85 -2.25 4.25 2.35
C GLN A 85 -1.15 3.82 1.40
N GLU A 86 0.08 4.26 1.70
CA GLU A 86 1.11 3.26 1.85
C GLU A 86 0.40 2.16 2.62
N GLU A 87 -0.03 1.11 1.92
CA GLU A 87 -0.15 -0.18 2.53
C GLU A 87 1.21 -0.34 3.20
N VAL A 88 1.30 0.06 4.47
CA VAL A 88 2.18 -0.59 5.42
C VAL A 88 1.63 -1.99 5.37
N ARG A 89 2.11 -2.78 4.39
CA ARG A 89 1.97 -4.22 4.41
C ARG A 89 2.55 -4.57 5.75
N GLU A 90 1.69 -4.85 6.72
CA GLU A 90 2.12 -5.46 7.95
C GLU A 90 2.71 -6.80 7.50
N GLY A 91 4.04 -6.83 7.40
CA GLY A 91 4.76 -8.00 6.94
C GLY A 91 4.38 -9.17 7.84
N ALA A 92 4.24 -10.34 7.23
CA ALA A 92 3.92 -11.53 7.98
C ALA A 92 5.12 -11.95 8.84
N ASP A 93 4.84 -12.56 9.98
CA ASP A 93 5.84 -13.28 10.75
C ASP A 93 5.92 -14.70 10.22
N ILE A 94 7.06 -15.06 9.65
CA ILE A 94 7.26 -16.35 9.02
C ILE A 94 8.28 -17.13 9.84
N MET A 95 7.89 -18.28 10.36
CA MET A 95 8.79 -19.22 11.00
C MET A 95 9.05 -20.39 10.05
N VAL A 96 10.31 -20.58 9.67
CA VAL A 96 10.71 -21.71 8.82
C VAL A 96 11.27 -22.81 9.70
N CYS A 97 10.62 -23.96 9.71
CA CYS A 97 11.11 -25.18 10.34
C CYS A 97 11.82 -26.03 9.30
N LEU A 98 13.14 -26.16 9.40
CA LEU A 98 13.98 -26.92 8.49
C LEU A 98 14.42 -28.24 9.13
N ASP A 99 14.11 -29.34 8.45
CA ASP A 99 14.55 -30.67 8.83
C ASP A 99 16.05 -30.85 8.52
N VAL A 100 16.80 -31.22 9.54
CA VAL A 100 18.24 -31.50 9.48
C VAL A 100 18.58 -32.93 9.90
N SER A 101 17.61 -33.84 9.82
CA SER A 101 17.79 -35.27 10.03
C SER A 101 18.74 -35.89 8.99
N LYS A 102 19.21 -37.11 9.26
CA LYS A 102 20.12 -37.83 8.34
C LYS A 102 19.50 -38.13 6.98
N SER A 103 18.18 -38.32 6.90
CA SER A 103 17.49 -38.60 5.64
C SER A 103 17.57 -37.42 4.67
N MET A 104 17.69 -36.20 5.20
CA MET A 104 17.90 -34.98 4.40
C MET A 104 19.29 -34.88 3.75
N LEU A 105 20.23 -35.77 4.09
CA LEU A 105 21.51 -35.91 3.37
C LEU A 105 21.38 -36.77 2.10
N ALA A 106 20.21 -37.35 1.81
CA ALA A 106 19.98 -38.09 0.59
C ALA A 106 20.24 -37.23 -0.66
N GLU A 107 20.89 -37.82 -1.65
CA GLU A 107 21.28 -37.18 -2.93
C GLU A 107 20.30 -37.51 -4.08
N ASP A 108 19.09 -37.96 -3.76
CA ASP A 108 18.02 -38.14 -4.75
C ASP A 108 17.68 -36.82 -5.47
N ILE A 109 17.95 -35.69 -4.82
CA ILE A 109 17.96 -34.35 -5.42
C ILE A 109 19.35 -33.73 -5.25
N GLN A 110 20.05 -33.53 -6.37
CA GLN A 110 21.40 -32.94 -6.39
C GLN A 110 21.45 -31.51 -5.82
N PRO A 111 22.38 -31.13 -4.93
CA PRO A 111 23.43 -31.99 -4.38
C PRO A 111 22.93 -32.92 -3.26
N ASN A 112 22.11 -32.43 -2.33
CA ASN A 112 21.29 -33.25 -1.42
C ASN A 112 20.02 -32.47 -1.02
N ARG A 113 19.04 -33.15 -0.41
CA ARG A 113 17.75 -32.54 0.00
C ARG A 113 17.94 -31.32 0.89
N LEU A 114 18.82 -31.39 1.89
CA LEU A 114 19.09 -30.27 2.82
C LEU A 114 19.64 -29.05 2.08
N THR A 115 20.68 -29.24 1.27
CA THR A 115 21.30 -28.13 0.51
C THR A 115 20.31 -27.54 -0.47
N ARG A 116 19.44 -28.36 -1.07
CA ARG A 116 18.35 -27.91 -1.93
C ARG A 116 17.30 -27.10 -1.18
N ALA A 117 16.95 -27.49 0.04
CA ALA A 117 16.08 -26.74 0.91
C ALA A 117 16.69 -25.38 1.25
N VAL A 118 17.96 -25.34 1.67
CA VAL A 118 18.70 -24.10 1.96
C VAL A 118 18.72 -23.16 0.74
N LEU A 119 19.08 -23.66 -0.45
CA LEU A 119 19.07 -22.85 -1.68
C LEU A 119 17.67 -22.35 -2.08
N SER A 120 16.63 -23.11 -1.76
CA SER A 120 15.23 -22.70 -2.01
C SER A 120 14.80 -21.63 -1.02
N LEU A 121 15.21 -21.75 0.25
CA LEU A 121 14.99 -20.75 1.28
C LEU A 121 15.73 -19.45 0.98
N GLU A 122 16.98 -19.49 0.52
CA GLU A 122 17.70 -18.27 0.11
C GLU A 122 16.93 -17.47 -0.95
N LYS A 123 16.40 -18.17 -1.97
CA LYS A 123 15.55 -17.56 -3.02
C LYS A 123 14.20 -17.10 -2.51
N PHE A 124 13.65 -17.76 -1.49
CA PHE A 124 12.42 -17.35 -0.83
C PHE A 124 12.64 -16.04 -0.06
N ILE A 125 13.73 -15.95 0.72
CA ILE A 125 14.13 -14.75 1.46
C ILE A 125 14.33 -13.56 0.52
N ASP A 126 14.92 -13.77 -0.67
CA ASP A 126 15.09 -12.72 -1.68
C ASP A 126 13.78 -12.08 -2.18
N ARG A 127 12.64 -12.76 -1.96
CA ARG A 127 11.32 -12.29 -2.39
C ARG A 127 10.52 -11.64 -1.26
N LEU A 128 10.94 -11.82 -0.01
CA LEU A 128 10.29 -11.22 1.15
C LEU A 128 10.42 -9.70 1.13
N LYS A 129 9.36 -8.99 1.52
CA LYS A 129 9.32 -7.52 1.49
C LYS A 129 8.57 -6.99 2.70
N GLY A 130 9.32 -6.70 3.76
CA GLY A 130 8.77 -6.17 5.01
C GLY A 130 8.35 -7.25 6.00
N ASP A 131 8.40 -8.52 5.60
CA ASP A 131 8.13 -9.69 6.44
C ASP A 131 9.26 -9.95 7.44
N ARG A 132 8.94 -10.46 8.63
CA ARG A 132 9.95 -10.92 9.59
C ARG A 132 10.12 -12.43 9.45
N LEU A 133 11.36 -12.90 9.53
CA LEU A 133 11.70 -14.31 9.35
C LEU A 133 12.41 -14.85 10.58
N GLY A 134 11.97 -16.00 11.07
CA GLY A 134 12.68 -16.86 12.00
C GLY A 134 13.01 -18.21 11.36
N ILE A 135 14.00 -18.90 11.92
CA ILE A 135 14.41 -20.24 11.48
C ILE A 135 14.53 -21.15 12.69
N VAL A 136 13.80 -22.26 12.66
CA VAL A 136 13.90 -23.40 13.56
C VAL A 136 14.54 -24.54 12.79
N VAL A 137 15.50 -25.22 13.39
CA VAL A 137 16.07 -26.46 12.87
C VAL A 137 15.61 -27.61 13.72
N PHE A 138 15.23 -28.72 13.10
CA PHE A 138 14.74 -29.88 13.85
C PHE A 138 15.23 -31.20 13.26
N ALA A 139 15.39 -32.18 14.14
CA ALA A 139 15.54 -33.59 13.81
C ALA A 139 14.73 -34.38 14.85
N GLY A 140 15.37 -35.08 15.80
CA GLY A 140 14.64 -35.67 16.93
C GLY A 140 14.13 -34.63 17.94
N ASN A 141 14.78 -33.47 18.02
CA ASN A 141 14.36 -32.30 18.79
C ASN A 141 14.45 -31.04 17.92
N ALA A 142 13.75 -29.98 18.29
CA ALA A 142 13.74 -28.68 17.62
C ALA A 142 14.45 -27.56 18.40
N TYR A 143 15.16 -26.71 17.67
CA TYR A 143 15.91 -25.58 18.23
C TYR A 143 15.73 -24.32 17.36
N VAL A 144 15.60 -23.17 18.02
CA VAL A 144 15.57 -21.87 17.34
C VAL A 144 16.99 -21.51 16.90
N GLN A 145 17.24 -21.57 15.59
CA GLN A 145 18.52 -21.17 15.01
C GLN A 145 18.59 -19.66 14.80
N LEU A 146 17.48 -19.05 14.41
CA LEU A 146 17.35 -17.62 14.19
C LEU A 146 16.01 -17.13 14.77
N PRO A 147 16.03 -16.27 15.80
CA PRO A 147 14.84 -15.57 16.25
C PRO A 147 14.27 -14.68 15.14
N ILE A 148 12.97 -14.40 15.19
CA ILE A 148 12.28 -13.56 14.20
C ILE A 148 13.00 -12.21 14.04
N THR A 149 13.43 -11.93 12.81
CA THR A 149 14.18 -10.72 12.45
C THR A 149 13.78 -10.19 11.08
N THR A 150 14.00 -8.90 10.85
CA THR A 150 13.93 -8.25 9.53
C THR A 150 15.26 -8.28 8.79
N ASP A 151 16.34 -8.72 9.45
CA ASP A 151 17.67 -8.80 8.84
C ASP A 151 17.81 -10.07 7.98
N TYR A 152 17.45 -9.93 6.71
CA TYR A 152 17.61 -10.99 5.71
C TYR A 152 19.07 -11.33 5.43
N GLY A 153 20.02 -10.41 5.66
CA GLY A 153 21.44 -10.66 5.49
C GLY A 153 21.95 -11.64 6.55
N ALA A 154 21.60 -11.39 7.81
CA ALA A 154 21.86 -12.31 8.91
C ALA A 154 21.21 -13.68 8.65
N ALA A 155 19.94 -13.70 8.24
CA ALA A 155 19.22 -14.96 7.97
C ALA A 155 19.95 -15.86 6.97
N LYS A 156 20.47 -15.29 5.87
CA LYS A 156 21.26 -16.06 4.88
C LYS A 156 22.56 -16.61 5.45
N ILE A 157 23.27 -15.84 6.27
CA ILE A 157 24.50 -16.33 6.91
C ILE A 157 24.17 -17.54 7.81
N PHE A 158 23.11 -17.46 8.61
CA PHE A 158 22.68 -18.58 9.44
C PHE A 158 22.26 -19.80 8.61
N LEU A 159 21.54 -19.61 7.50
CA LEU A 159 21.18 -20.71 6.57
C LEU A 159 22.40 -21.46 6.04
N THR A 160 23.46 -20.75 5.64
CA THR A 160 24.68 -21.39 5.11
C THR A 160 25.46 -22.19 6.15
N SER A 161 25.24 -21.92 7.44
CA SER A 161 25.87 -22.65 8.56
C SER A 161 25.11 -23.91 8.98
N ILE A 162 23.93 -24.17 8.40
CA ILE A 162 23.08 -25.28 8.81
C ILE A 162 23.71 -26.62 8.45
N SER A 163 23.86 -27.50 9.44
CA SER A 163 24.28 -28.88 9.24
C SER A 163 23.53 -29.87 10.15
N PRO A 164 23.43 -31.15 9.76
CA PRO A 164 22.80 -32.20 10.58
C PRO A 164 23.45 -32.42 11.94
N GLN A 165 24.70 -31.99 12.12
CA GLN A 165 25.44 -32.13 13.38
C GLN A 165 25.02 -31.10 14.42
N MET A 166 24.25 -30.08 14.04
CA MET A 166 23.75 -29.07 14.99
C MET A 166 22.70 -29.63 15.94
N VAL A 167 21.98 -30.69 15.55
CA VAL A 167 20.97 -31.35 16.37
C VAL A 167 21.52 -32.67 16.89
N PRO A 168 21.82 -32.80 18.20
CA PRO A 168 22.46 -34.01 18.74
C PRO A 168 21.57 -35.25 18.64
N ILE A 169 20.27 -35.07 18.83
CA ILE A 169 19.27 -36.14 18.83
C ILE A 169 18.73 -36.29 17.41
N GLN A 170 18.99 -37.45 16.83
CA GLN A 170 18.58 -37.77 15.46
C GLN A 170 17.20 -38.44 15.46
N GLY A 171 16.48 -38.26 14.36
CA GLY A 171 15.07 -38.63 14.21
C GLY A 171 14.34 -37.52 13.45
N THR A 172 13.01 -37.60 13.41
CA THR A 172 12.15 -36.59 12.82
C THR A 172 10.99 -36.35 13.79
N ASN A 173 10.92 -35.18 14.40
CA ASN A 173 9.85 -34.77 15.30
C ASN A 173 9.29 -33.43 14.83
N ILE A 174 8.27 -33.52 13.98
CA ILE A 174 7.62 -32.34 13.40
C ILE A 174 6.80 -31.61 14.47
N SER A 175 6.19 -32.34 15.41
CA SER A 175 5.40 -31.79 16.51
C SER A 175 6.21 -30.82 17.37
N ASP A 176 7.42 -31.21 17.78
CA ASP A 176 8.33 -30.34 18.56
C ASP A 176 8.77 -29.11 17.75
N ALA A 177 8.92 -29.25 16.43
CA ALA A 177 9.23 -28.12 15.55
C ALA A 177 8.08 -27.10 15.47
N ILE A 178 6.84 -27.56 15.38
CA ILE A 178 5.65 -26.70 15.39
C ILE A 178 5.53 -25.98 16.73
N LEU A 179 5.62 -26.70 17.84
CA LEU A 179 5.60 -26.12 19.19
C LEU A 179 6.68 -25.06 19.37
N LYS A 180 7.92 -25.38 18.97
CA LYS A 180 9.04 -24.43 19.08
C LYS A 180 8.83 -23.18 18.22
N ALA A 181 8.25 -23.35 17.03
CA ALA A 181 7.91 -22.24 16.16
C ALA A 181 6.84 -21.34 16.78
N GLU A 182 5.80 -21.92 17.36
CA GLU A 182 4.72 -21.20 18.02
C GLU A 182 5.24 -20.36 19.20
N GLU A 183 6.04 -20.97 20.08
CA GLU A 183 6.69 -20.32 21.21
C GLU A 183 7.63 -19.17 20.81
N SER A 184 8.13 -19.21 19.57
CA SER A 184 9.11 -18.24 19.06
C SER A 184 8.47 -17.01 18.42
N PHE A 185 7.14 -16.98 18.23
CA PHE A 185 6.46 -15.78 17.78
C PHE A 185 6.45 -14.71 18.89
N PRO A 186 6.65 -13.42 18.54
CA PRO A 186 6.53 -12.35 19.51
C PRO A 186 5.10 -12.30 20.11
N PRO A 187 4.97 -12.13 21.42
CA PRO A 187 3.67 -12.10 22.09
C PRO A 187 2.85 -10.87 21.67
N ASN A 188 1.56 -11.07 21.43
CA ASN A 188 0.53 -10.02 21.35
C ASN A 188 0.80 -8.87 20.36
N GLU A 189 1.01 -9.18 19.09
CA GLU A 189 0.78 -8.22 18.01
C GLU A 189 -0.55 -8.58 17.31
N GLU A 190 -1.66 -8.04 17.84
CA GLU A 190 -3.00 -8.22 17.26
C GLU A 190 -3.02 -7.74 15.80
N GLY A 191 -3.56 -8.56 14.90
CA GLY A 191 -3.74 -8.21 13.49
C GLY A 191 -2.62 -8.67 12.54
N LYS A 192 -1.46 -9.11 13.04
CA LYS A 192 -0.39 -9.61 12.16
C LYS A 192 -0.59 -11.05 11.72
N SER A 193 -0.42 -11.28 10.42
CA SER A 193 -0.41 -12.62 9.84
C SER A 193 0.83 -13.40 10.27
N ARG A 194 0.64 -14.63 10.74
CA ARG A 194 1.71 -15.56 11.11
C ARG A 194 1.65 -16.76 10.18
N ALA A 195 2.82 -17.30 9.83
CA ALA A 195 2.92 -18.50 9.01
C ALA A 195 4.06 -19.38 9.51
N ILE A 196 3.80 -20.67 9.65
CA ILE A 196 4.82 -21.70 9.89
C ILE A 196 5.02 -22.45 8.57
N ILE A 197 6.26 -22.52 8.10
CA ILE A 197 6.65 -23.24 6.89
C ILE A 197 7.55 -24.38 7.29
N ILE A 198 7.10 -25.62 7.09
CA ILE A 198 7.87 -26.82 7.40
C ILE A 198 8.48 -27.37 6.12
N ILE A 199 9.79 -27.63 6.14
CA ILE A 199 10.53 -28.27 5.05
C ILE A 199 11.17 -29.54 5.58
N THR A 200 10.64 -30.69 5.15
CA THR A 200 11.06 -32.04 5.54
C THR A 200 10.86 -32.98 4.35
N ASP A 201 11.47 -34.15 4.40
CA ASP A 201 11.14 -35.26 3.51
C ASP A 201 9.93 -36.08 3.99
N GLY A 202 9.35 -35.72 5.14
CA GLY A 202 8.11 -36.30 5.65
C GLY A 202 8.28 -37.72 6.17
N GLU A 203 9.51 -38.16 6.45
CA GLU A 203 9.75 -39.39 7.22
C GLU A 203 9.44 -39.14 8.70
N ASP A 204 8.17 -38.83 8.98
CA ASP A 204 7.64 -38.78 10.34
C ASP A 204 7.02 -40.14 10.69
N HIS A 205 7.20 -40.54 11.95
CA HIS A 205 6.66 -41.78 12.51
C HIS A 205 5.59 -41.53 13.57
N GLU A 206 5.16 -40.28 13.78
CA GLU A 206 4.19 -39.91 14.82
C GLU A 206 2.88 -39.32 14.24
N GLU A 207 1.72 -39.80 14.72
CA GLU A 207 0.38 -39.33 14.31
C GLU A 207 0.04 -37.91 14.81
N ASP A 208 0.89 -37.32 15.65
CA ASP A 208 0.59 -36.08 16.37
C ASP A 208 0.92 -34.80 15.60
N ALA A 209 1.76 -34.88 14.56
CA ALA A 209 2.15 -33.71 13.78
C ALA A 209 0.97 -33.01 13.08
N VAL A 210 -0.02 -33.79 12.61
CA VAL A 210 -1.21 -33.24 11.94
C VAL A 210 -2.10 -32.49 12.95
N LYS A 211 -2.29 -33.05 14.15
CA LYS A 211 -3.08 -32.39 15.20
C LYS A 211 -2.43 -31.07 15.63
N MET A 212 -1.12 -31.08 15.84
CA MET A 212 -0.37 -29.86 16.19
C MET A 212 -0.47 -28.79 15.10
N ALA A 213 -0.47 -29.20 13.83
CA ALA A 213 -0.63 -28.28 12.71
C ALA A 213 -2.05 -27.68 12.63
N GLU A 214 -3.08 -28.45 12.97
CA GLU A 214 -4.46 -27.96 13.09
C GLU A 214 -4.58 -26.96 14.25
N GLU A 215 -4.06 -27.32 15.44
CA GLU A 215 -4.07 -26.44 16.62
C GLU A 215 -3.32 -25.12 16.38
N ALA A 216 -2.18 -25.15 15.68
CA ALA A 216 -1.41 -23.95 15.36
C ALA A 216 -2.03 -23.10 14.23
N GLY A 217 -2.99 -23.64 13.49
CA GLY A 217 -3.67 -22.97 12.37
C GLY A 217 -4.97 -22.26 12.75
N GLU A 218 -5.52 -22.52 13.94
CA GLU A 218 -6.69 -21.84 14.52
C GLU A 218 -6.35 -20.46 15.11
#